data_AF-A0A382H2L2-F1
#
_entry.id   AF-A0A382H2L2-F1
#
_cell.length_a   1.000
_cell.length_b   1.000
_cell.length_c   1.000
_cell.angle_alpha   90.00
_cell.angle_beta   90.00
_cell.angle_gamma   90.00
#
_symmetry.space_group_name_H-M   'P 1'
#
loop_
_entity.id
_entity.type
_entity.pdbx_description
1 polymer ?
#
loop_
_entity_poly.entity_id
_entity_poly.type
_entity_poly.pdbx_seq_one_letter_code
_entity_poly.pdbx_strand_id
1 'polypeptide(L)'
;MIRFILFTFFISFLFADLLKPEDGDELNYIHVLFEWEQEPDAVAYQIEISSDPNFTSLIVSQIDSSLIYIEKELIEWESTYYWRVAPLYQDSNFGEYIDTLMFLTGVTISNAEATIFNENSYYEGLTVFGAFYDYYSAIIDMNGNEIWNSGEQPIIFYNTDYYGQYYGCQYLSGQPDGNFYNGVEYSLDNEIIWAEPSEEFNHHEFIELPNGNYLGIVEVEQLGPVPIGDWTATCNKFYPGLCDGVIPFFIWFGDK
;
A
#
# COMPACT_ATOMS: atom_id res chain seq x y z
N MET A 1 -0.82 -64.14 28.94
CA MET A 1 -1.42 -63.18 27.98
C MET A 1 -0.35 -62.12 27.72
N ILE A 2 0.34 -62.20 26.58
CA ILE A 2 1.43 -61.28 26.23
C ILE A 2 0.80 -59.98 25.74
N ARG A 3 1.07 -58.86 26.42
CA ARG A 3 0.64 -57.53 25.97
C ARG A 3 1.68 -57.00 24.99
N PHE A 4 1.28 -56.81 23.74
CA PHE A 4 2.05 -56.03 22.79
C PHE A 4 1.81 -54.55 23.06
N ILE A 5 2.88 -53.79 23.28
CA ILE A 5 2.86 -52.33 23.32
C ILE A 5 3.25 -51.86 21.92
N LEU A 6 2.32 -51.21 21.22
CA LEU A 6 2.57 -50.58 19.94
C LEU A 6 3.15 -49.19 20.20
N PHE A 7 4.40 -48.98 19.80
CA PHE A 7 5.00 -47.64 19.76
C PHE A 7 4.83 -47.07 18.35
N THR A 8 3.97 -46.07 18.22
CA THR A 8 3.83 -45.27 16.99
C THR A 8 4.79 -44.08 17.09
N PHE A 9 5.80 -44.05 16.23
CA PHE A 9 6.66 -42.88 16.03
C PHE A 9 6.05 -42.02 14.93
N PHE A 10 5.73 -40.76 15.25
CA PHE A 10 5.44 -39.74 14.25
C PHE A 10 6.74 -39.02 13.95
N ILE A 11 7.16 -39.03 12.69
CA ILE A 11 8.25 -38.21 12.18
C ILE A 11 7.59 -37.07 11.42
N SER A 12 7.74 -35.85 11.92
CA SER A 12 7.39 -34.62 11.21
C SER A 12 8.66 -34.03 10.63
N PHE A 13 8.68 -33.78 9.32
CA PHE A 13 9.70 -32.97 8.67
C PHE A 13 9.18 -31.53 8.62
N LEU A 14 10.02 -30.58 9.03
CA LEU A 14 9.79 -29.15 8.80
C LEU A 14 10.69 -28.78 7.63
N PHE A 15 10.08 -28.37 6.52
CA PHE A 15 10.78 -27.78 5.39
C PHE A 15 10.52 -26.28 5.44
N ALA A 16 11.55 -25.49 5.14
CA ALA A 16 11.36 -24.06 4.92
C ALA A 16 10.49 -23.85 3.67
N ASP A 17 9.75 -22.75 3.65
CA ASP A 17 8.94 -22.33 2.51
C ASP A 17 9.36 -20.95 1.99
N LEU A 18 8.98 -20.66 0.76
CA LEU A 18 9.09 -19.32 0.15
C LEU A 18 7.77 -18.58 0.37
N LEU A 19 7.82 -17.42 1.03
CA LEU A 19 6.63 -16.76 1.57
C LEU A 19 6.11 -15.63 0.68
N LYS A 20 6.99 -14.73 0.22
CA LYS A 20 6.62 -13.62 -0.67
C LYS A 20 7.68 -13.38 -1.74
N PRO A 21 7.30 -13.02 -2.97
CA PRO A 21 5.94 -13.19 -3.55
C PRO A 21 5.52 -14.67 -3.61
N GLU A 22 4.22 -14.96 -3.47
CA GLU A 22 3.69 -16.32 -3.61
C GLU A 22 3.75 -16.77 -5.09
N ASP A 23 3.61 -18.08 -5.33
CA ASP A 23 3.68 -18.62 -6.69
C ASP A 23 2.49 -18.16 -7.55
N GLY A 24 2.81 -17.46 -8.63
CA GLY A 24 1.83 -16.94 -9.58
C GLY A 24 1.26 -15.57 -9.21
N ASP A 25 1.79 -14.90 -8.17
CA ASP A 25 1.35 -13.56 -7.78
C ASP A 25 1.46 -12.55 -8.94
N GLU A 26 0.47 -11.66 -9.04
CA GLU A 26 0.52 -10.49 -9.90
C GLU A 26 0.61 -9.22 -9.04
N LEU A 27 1.78 -8.59 -9.06
CA LEU A 27 2.14 -7.50 -8.18
C LEU A 27 1.81 -6.14 -8.79
N ASN A 28 1.23 -5.24 -7.99
CA ASN A 28 1.05 -3.83 -8.34
C ASN A 28 2.20 -2.97 -7.83
N TYR A 29 3.42 -3.50 -7.83
CA TYR A 29 4.63 -2.79 -7.45
C TYR A 29 5.90 -3.44 -8.01
N ILE A 30 6.97 -2.65 -8.10
CA ILE A 30 8.29 -3.07 -8.59
C ILE A 30 9.40 -2.99 -7.53
N HIS A 31 9.12 -2.39 -6.37
CA HIS A 31 9.97 -2.57 -5.19
C HIS A 31 9.49 -3.82 -4.44
N VAL A 32 10.11 -4.96 -4.75
CA VAL A 32 9.59 -6.27 -4.34
C VAL A 32 10.28 -6.78 -3.08
N LEU A 33 9.48 -7.07 -2.05
CA LEU A 33 9.90 -7.83 -0.87
C LEU A 33 9.89 -9.32 -1.19
N PHE A 34 11.05 -9.93 -1.02
CA PHE A 34 11.24 -11.38 -0.99
C PHE A 34 11.38 -11.84 0.46
N GLU A 35 10.64 -12.86 0.85
CA GLU A 35 10.63 -13.41 2.20
C GLU A 35 10.56 -14.93 2.17
N TRP A 36 11.32 -15.60 3.05
CA TRP A 36 11.38 -17.06 3.15
C TRP A 36 11.59 -17.51 4.60
N GLU A 37 11.27 -18.77 4.87
CA GLU A 37 11.43 -19.34 6.20
C GLU A 37 12.87 -19.77 6.51
N GLN A 38 13.20 -19.82 7.80
CA GLN A 38 14.49 -20.30 8.25
C GLN A 38 14.63 -21.81 8.04
N GLU A 39 15.66 -22.20 7.28
CA GLU A 39 16.14 -23.58 7.18
C GLU A 39 17.12 -23.93 8.34
N PRO A 40 17.03 -25.14 8.94
CA PRO A 40 17.90 -25.53 10.04
C PRO A 40 19.39 -25.43 9.70
N ASP A 41 20.20 -24.94 10.66
CA ASP A 41 21.66 -24.81 10.54
C ASP A 41 22.18 -23.84 9.46
N ALA A 42 21.30 -23.24 8.65
CA ALA A 42 21.66 -22.18 7.71
C ALA A 42 22.18 -20.94 8.45
N VAL A 43 23.28 -20.38 7.95
CA VAL A 43 23.91 -19.16 8.49
C VAL A 43 23.70 -17.95 7.59
N ALA A 44 23.32 -18.18 6.33
CA ALA A 44 22.94 -17.17 5.35
C ALA A 44 22.12 -17.84 4.22
N TYR A 45 21.67 -17.05 3.27
CA TYR A 45 20.90 -17.49 2.12
C TYR A 45 21.40 -16.80 0.86
N GLN A 46 21.40 -17.54 -0.25
CA GLN A 46 21.56 -16.98 -1.59
C GLN A 46 20.18 -16.86 -2.24
N ILE A 47 19.78 -15.64 -2.57
CA ILE A 47 18.61 -15.38 -3.40
C ILE A 47 19.06 -15.19 -4.85
N GLU A 48 18.33 -15.83 -5.76
CA GLU A 48 18.49 -15.64 -7.20
C GLU A 48 17.16 -15.21 -7.82
N ILE A 49 17.20 -14.19 -8.68
CA ILE A 49 16.05 -13.70 -9.43
C ILE A 49 16.43 -13.66 -10.92
N SER A 50 15.52 -14.11 -11.78
CA SER A 50 15.76 -14.30 -13.20
C SER A 50 14.48 -14.04 -14.00
N SER A 51 14.60 -13.57 -15.24
CA SER A 51 13.49 -13.58 -16.22
C SER A 51 13.43 -14.87 -17.05
N ASP A 52 14.43 -15.74 -16.90
CA ASP A 52 14.46 -17.08 -17.49
C ASP A 52 14.15 -18.15 -16.42
N PRO A 53 13.14 -19.02 -16.63
CA PRO A 53 12.80 -20.10 -15.69
C PRO A 53 13.92 -21.11 -15.47
N ASN A 54 14.90 -21.19 -16.39
CA ASN A 54 16.04 -22.08 -16.25
C ASN A 54 17.22 -21.44 -15.51
N PHE A 55 17.11 -20.17 -15.11
CA PHE A 55 18.16 -19.40 -14.43
C PHE A 55 19.49 -19.42 -15.20
N THR A 56 19.46 -19.41 -16.54
CA THR A 56 20.69 -19.35 -17.36
C THR A 56 21.34 -17.97 -17.35
N SER A 57 20.56 -16.93 -17.05
CA SER A 57 21.01 -15.54 -16.86
C SER A 57 20.33 -14.95 -15.64
N LEU A 58 21.10 -14.62 -14.61
CA LEU A 58 20.58 -14.05 -13.37
C LEU A 58 20.49 -12.52 -13.49
N ILE A 59 19.38 -11.97 -13.00
CA ILE A 59 19.18 -10.53 -12.79
C ILE A 59 19.74 -10.16 -11.42
N VAL A 60 19.41 -10.95 -10.41
CA VAL A 60 19.92 -10.82 -9.05
C VAL A 60 20.56 -12.12 -8.62
N SER A 61 21.70 -12.02 -7.94
CA SER A 61 22.32 -13.11 -7.19
C SER A 61 23.00 -12.49 -5.98
N GLN A 62 22.38 -12.62 -4.81
CA GLN A 62 22.83 -11.96 -3.58
C GLN A 62 22.87 -12.94 -2.42
N ILE A 63 23.80 -12.71 -1.50
CA ILE A 63 23.93 -13.49 -0.26
C ILE A 63 23.68 -12.55 0.92
N ASP A 64 22.71 -12.89 1.76
CA ASP A 64 22.41 -12.18 3.00
C ASP A 64 22.15 -13.18 4.14
N SER A 65 22.43 -12.77 5.38
CA SER A 65 22.05 -13.49 6.60
C SER A 65 20.59 -13.28 7.02
N SER A 66 19.91 -12.32 6.39
CA SER A 66 18.49 -12.02 6.57
C SER A 66 17.60 -13.13 6.01
N LEU A 67 16.33 -13.15 6.44
CA LEU A 67 15.24 -13.95 5.85
C LEU A 67 14.40 -13.15 4.84
N ILE A 68 14.80 -11.89 4.62
CA ILE A 68 14.17 -10.97 3.69
C ILE A 68 15.21 -10.33 2.78
N TYR A 69 14.81 -10.06 1.54
CA TYR A 69 15.55 -9.25 0.58
C TYR A 69 14.58 -8.30 -0.13
N ILE A 70 14.96 -7.04 -0.35
CA ILE A 70 14.13 -6.08 -1.08
C ILE A 70 14.87 -5.65 -2.34
N GLU A 71 14.35 -6.04 -3.50
CA GLU A 71 14.84 -5.55 -4.80
C GLU A 71 14.11 -4.25 -5.16
N LYS A 72 14.86 -3.22 -5.57
CA LYS A 72 14.31 -1.89 -5.85
C LYS A 72 14.64 -1.37 -7.24
N GLU A 73 15.60 -1.97 -7.91
CA GLU A 73 16.23 -1.36 -9.09
C GLU A 73 16.07 -2.19 -10.36
N LEU A 74 15.91 -3.51 -10.23
CA LEU A 74 16.04 -4.44 -11.36
C LEU A 74 14.73 -5.16 -11.76
N ILE A 75 13.64 -4.87 -11.05
CA ILE A 75 12.30 -5.35 -11.39
C ILE A 75 11.58 -4.26 -12.18
N GLU A 76 11.06 -4.62 -13.34
CA GLU A 76 10.36 -3.76 -14.28
C GLU A 76 8.89 -4.15 -14.33
N TRP A 77 8.02 -3.21 -14.71
CA TRP A 77 6.61 -3.47 -14.95
C TRP A 77 6.37 -4.41 -16.15
N GLU A 78 5.16 -4.96 -16.24
CA GLU A 78 4.70 -5.81 -17.34
C GLU A 78 5.62 -6.99 -17.66
N SER A 79 6.30 -7.52 -16.64
CA SER A 79 7.34 -8.53 -16.75
C SER A 79 7.03 -9.76 -15.89
N THR A 80 7.68 -10.88 -16.22
CA THR A 80 7.59 -12.13 -15.45
C THR A 80 8.97 -12.48 -14.90
N TYR A 81 9.01 -12.85 -13.63
CA TYR A 81 10.22 -13.20 -12.92
C TYR A 81 10.07 -14.55 -12.22
N TYR A 82 11.21 -15.22 -12.06
CA TYR A 82 11.37 -16.46 -11.32
C TYR A 82 12.39 -16.20 -10.22
N TRP A 83 12.13 -16.75 -9.04
CA TRP A 83 13.03 -16.59 -7.92
C TRP A 83 13.14 -17.88 -7.12
N ARG A 84 14.31 -18.04 -6.49
CA ARG A 84 14.63 -19.20 -5.66
C ARG A 84 15.65 -18.81 -4.60
N VAL A 85 15.66 -19.56 -3.51
CA VAL A 85 16.57 -19.32 -2.38
C VAL A 85 17.27 -20.63 -2.02
N ALA A 86 18.59 -20.57 -1.84
CA ALA A 86 19.38 -21.68 -1.31
C ALA A 86 19.99 -21.30 0.04
N PRO A 87 19.90 -22.16 1.07
CA PRO A 87 20.58 -21.94 2.34
C PRO A 87 22.10 -22.09 2.15
N LEU A 88 22.86 -21.31 2.90
CA LEU A 88 24.31 -21.40 3.01
C LEU A 88 24.67 -21.83 4.44
N TYR A 89 25.42 -22.92 4.57
CA TYR A 89 25.81 -23.49 5.86
C TYR A 89 27.19 -23.03 6.31
N GLN A 90 27.51 -23.32 7.58
CA GLN A 90 28.76 -22.89 8.21
C GLN A 90 30.03 -23.46 7.55
N ASP A 91 29.91 -24.59 6.84
CA ASP A 91 30.99 -25.20 6.06
C ASP A 91 31.17 -24.56 4.67
N SER A 92 30.47 -23.46 4.41
CA SER A 92 30.40 -22.74 3.13
C SER A 92 29.77 -23.54 1.98
N ASN A 93 29.08 -24.63 2.26
CA ASN A 93 28.30 -25.35 1.26
C ASN A 93 26.89 -24.77 1.16
N PHE A 94 26.39 -24.69 -0.07
CA PHE A 94 24.98 -24.42 -0.34
C PHE A 94 24.16 -25.70 -0.16
N GLY A 95 22.99 -25.57 0.45
CA GLY A 95 21.96 -26.60 0.39
C GLY A 95 21.23 -26.60 -0.94
N GLU A 96 20.26 -27.51 -1.07
CA GLU A 96 19.33 -27.50 -2.19
C GLU A 96 18.47 -26.23 -2.13
N TYR A 97 18.03 -25.74 -3.30
CA TYR A 97 17.06 -24.65 -3.34
C TYR A 97 15.77 -25.07 -2.61
N ILE A 98 15.23 -24.14 -1.81
CA ILE A 98 13.99 -24.35 -1.03
C ILE A 98 12.84 -24.68 -1.98
N ASP A 99 12.59 -23.80 -2.94
CA ASP A 99 11.70 -24.01 -4.08
C ASP A 99 12.07 -23.05 -5.23
N THR A 100 11.30 -23.05 -6.31
CA THR A 100 11.35 -22.06 -7.39
C THR A 100 9.93 -21.56 -7.67
N LEU A 101 9.67 -20.31 -7.31
CA LEU A 101 8.37 -19.68 -7.57
C LEU A 101 8.49 -18.66 -8.71
N MET A 102 7.35 -18.26 -9.26
CA MET A 102 7.26 -17.18 -10.22
C MET A 102 6.28 -16.08 -9.79
N PHE A 103 6.49 -14.86 -10.26
CA PHE A 103 5.53 -13.76 -10.13
C PHE A 103 5.51 -12.90 -11.39
N LEU A 104 4.46 -12.10 -11.53
CA LEU A 104 4.28 -11.11 -12.58
C LEU A 104 4.17 -9.73 -11.94
N THR A 105 4.56 -8.71 -12.68
CA THR A 105 4.26 -7.31 -12.35
C THR A 105 3.15 -6.83 -13.30
N GLY A 106 2.18 -6.10 -12.76
CA GLY A 106 1.08 -5.53 -13.52
C GLY A 106 1.50 -4.39 -14.45
N VAL A 107 0.57 -3.47 -14.68
CA VAL A 107 0.77 -2.28 -15.53
C VAL A 107 0.85 -1.03 -14.67
N THR A 108 1.57 -0.02 -15.16
CA THR A 108 1.50 1.31 -14.55
C THR A 108 0.17 1.98 -14.84
N ILE A 109 -0.37 2.75 -13.89
CA ILE A 109 -1.66 3.46 -14.08
C ILE A 109 -1.53 4.99 -14.00
N SER A 110 -0.47 5.49 -13.37
CA SER A 110 -0.23 6.92 -13.25
C SER A 110 0.40 7.52 -14.50
N ASN A 111 0.03 8.78 -14.76
CA ASN A 111 0.69 9.65 -15.75
C ASN A 111 1.47 10.77 -15.06
N ALA A 112 1.96 10.55 -13.83
CA ALA A 112 2.74 11.53 -13.10
C ALA A 112 4.05 11.88 -13.83
N GLU A 113 4.43 13.15 -13.81
CA GLU A 113 5.69 13.64 -14.36
C GLU A 113 6.41 14.47 -13.30
N ALA A 114 7.73 14.31 -13.18
CA ALA A 114 8.56 15.11 -12.28
C ALA A 114 9.36 16.17 -13.05
N THR A 115 9.34 17.41 -12.56
CA THR A 115 10.24 18.48 -13.02
C THR A 115 11.26 18.79 -11.92
N ILE A 116 12.53 18.48 -12.17
CA ILE A 116 13.60 18.65 -11.18
C ILE A 116 14.25 20.02 -11.36
N PHE A 117 14.09 20.89 -10.35
CA PHE A 117 14.72 22.22 -10.35
C PHE A 117 16.13 22.24 -9.73
N ASN A 118 16.38 21.37 -8.73
CA ASN A 118 17.68 21.23 -8.09
C ASN A 118 17.83 19.82 -7.48
N GLU A 119 18.60 18.96 -8.13
CA GLU A 119 18.89 17.60 -7.68
C GLU A 119 19.53 17.54 -6.29
N ASN A 120 20.28 18.58 -5.89
CA ASN A 120 20.95 18.61 -4.58
C ASN A 120 20.01 18.99 -3.41
N SER A 121 18.76 19.36 -3.70
CA SER A 121 17.73 19.67 -2.69
C SER A 121 16.67 18.59 -2.57
N TYR A 122 16.94 17.42 -3.17
CA TYR A 122 16.10 16.24 -3.02
C TYR A 122 16.21 15.67 -1.61
N TYR A 123 15.07 15.30 -1.03
CA TYR A 123 15.01 14.52 0.20
C TYR A 123 14.77 13.06 -0.18
N GLU A 124 15.60 12.16 0.34
CA GLU A 124 15.49 10.73 0.05
C GLU A 124 14.12 10.18 0.45
N GLY A 125 13.48 9.45 -0.47
CA GLY A 125 12.21 8.78 -0.22
C GLY A 125 11.44 8.50 -1.50
N LEU A 126 10.16 8.17 -1.34
CA LEU A 126 9.20 8.04 -2.42
C LEU A 126 8.04 8.99 -2.16
N THR A 127 7.32 9.39 -3.21
CA THR A 127 6.11 10.20 -3.08
C THR A 127 4.89 9.32 -3.28
N VAL A 128 4.05 9.22 -2.25
CA VAL A 128 2.73 8.60 -2.34
C VAL A 128 1.66 9.68 -2.59
N PHE A 129 0.68 9.38 -3.44
CA PHE A 129 -0.45 10.27 -3.68
C PHE A 129 -1.71 9.49 -4.07
N GLY A 130 -2.86 10.12 -3.83
CA GLY A 130 -4.16 9.68 -4.32
C GLY A 130 -4.64 10.56 -5.49
N ALA A 131 -5.13 9.94 -6.55
CA ALA A 131 -5.76 10.59 -7.69
C ALA A 131 -7.28 10.64 -7.49
N PHE A 132 -7.76 11.75 -6.91
CA PHE A 132 -9.14 11.88 -6.44
C PHE A 132 -10.22 11.63 -7.52
N TYR A 133 -10.01 12.10 -8.75
CA TYR A 133 -10.99 11.97 -9.84
C TYR A 133 -10.86 10.68 -10.63
N ASP A 134 -9.69 10.05 -10.58
CA ASP A 134 -9.38 8.81 -11.29
C ASP A 134 -9.51 7.58 -10.38
N TYR A 135 -9.77 7.80 -9.09
CA TYR A 135 -10.03 6.80 -8.06
C TYR A 135 -8.90 5.77 -7.90
N TYR A 136 -7.64 6.19 -7.94
CA TYR A 136 -6.52 5.31 -7.65
C TYR A 136 -5.49 5.99 -6.76
N SER A 137 -4.54 5.22 -6.25
CA SER A 137 -3.35 5.73 -5.57
C SER A 137 -2.10 5.17 -6.20
N ALA A 138 -1.01 5.92 -6.14
CA ALA A 138 0.28 5.49 -6.64
C ALA A 138 1.44 6.02 -5.78
N ILE A 139 2.58 5.34 -5.89
CA ILE A 139 3.86 5.77 -5.33
C ILE A 139 4.81 5.99 -6.51
N ILE A 140 5.53 7.11 -6.51
CA ILE A 140 6.52 7.45 -7.54
C ILE A 140 7.89 7.77 -6.93
N ASP A 141 8.94 7.54 -7.71
CA ASP A 141 10.30 7.99 -7.40
C ASP A 141 10.51 9.49 -7.70
N MET A 142 11.73 9.98 -7.50
CA MET A 142 12.10 11.38 -7.75
C MET A 142 12.02 11.82 -9.23
N ASN A 143 12.03 10.86 -10.15
CA ASN A 143 11.95 11.07 -11.59
C ASN A 143 10.51 10.97 -12.11
N GLY A 144 9.56 10.61 -11.24
CA GLY A 144 8.16 10.37 -11.59
C GLY A 144 7.89 8.96 -12.09
N ASN A 145 8.85 8.03 -11.99
CA ASN A 145 8.62 6.63 -12.32
C ASN A 145 7.72 5.99 -11.26
N GLU A 146 6.67 5.29 -11.69
CA GLU A 146 5.76 4.60 -10.79
C GLU A 146 6.41 3.36 -10.17
N ILE A 147 6.27 3.23 -8.85
CA ILE A 147 6.82 2.16 -8.02
C ILE A 147 5.75 1.21 -7.49
N TRP A 148 4.55 1.74 -7.20
CA TRP A 148 3.39 0.99 -6.72
C TRP A 148 2.11 1.67 -7.19
N ASN A 149 1.03 0.90 -7.36
CA ASN A 149 -0.30 1.43 -7.57
C ASN A 149 -1.42 0.58 -6.94
N SER A 150 -2.60 1.20 -6.76
CA SER A 150 -3.77 0.53 -6.20
C SER A 150 -4.49 -0.42 -7.17
N GLY A 151 -3.98 -0.59 -8.39
CA GLY A 151 -4.58 -1.42 -9.44
C GLY A 151 -6.03 -1.02 -9.73
N GLU A 152 -6.90 -2.02 -9.84
CA GLU A 152 -8.34 -1.81 -10.01
C GLU A 152 -9.08 -1.48 -8.71
N GLN A 153 -8.42 -1.56 -7.55
CA GLN A 153 -9.03 -1.19 -6.28
C GLN A 153 -9.14 0.34 -6.21
N PRO A 154 -10.36 0.90 -6.03
CA PRO A 154 -10.57 2.32 -6.17
C PRO A 154 -10.19 3.07 -4.87
N ILE A 155 -8.94 2.94 -4.46
CA ILE A 155 -8.41 3.44 -3.18
C ILE A 155 -7.74 4.80 -3.40
N ILE A 156 -8.10 5.78 -2.59
CA ILE A 156 -7.52 7.12 -2.58
C ILE A 156 -6.77 7.30 -1.26
N PHE A 157 -5.45 7.48 -1.35
CA PHE A 157 -4.56 7.69 -0.21
C PHE A 157 -4.86 9.01 0.50
N TYR A 158 -4.92 8.97 1.83
CA TYR A 158 -5.01 10.15 2.69
C TYR A 158 -3.73 10.34 3.50
N ASN A 159 -3.30 9.33 4.25
CA ASN A 159 -2.09 9.42 5.06
C ASN A 159 -1.49 8.04 5.37
N THR A 160 -0.34 8.08 6.04
CA THR A 160 0.35 6.92 6.60
C THR A 160 0.88 7.27 7.98
N ASP A 161 1.14 6.26 8.81
CA ASP A 161 1.76 6.43 10.12
C ASP A 161 3.26 6.09 10.13
N TYR A 162 3.88 6.13 11.31
CA TYR A 162 5.30 5.78 11.47
C TYR A 162 5.59 4.28 11.35
N TYR A 163 4.57 3.44 11.30
CA TYR A 163 4.67 1.99 11.16
C TYR A 163 4.42 1.52 9.71
N GLY A 164 4.08 2.44 8.81
CA GLY A 164 3.82 2.15 7.40
C GLY A 164 2.42 1.59 7.15
N GLN A 165 1.47 1.84 8.05
CA GLN A 165 0.05 1.56 7.81
C GLN A 165 -0.51 2.62 6.86
N TYR A 166 -1.38 2.21 5.94
CA TYR A 166 -1.95 3.12 4.94
C TYR A 166 -3.43 3.36 5.21
N TYR A 167 -3.80 4.63 5.16
CA TYR A 167 -5.15 5.09 5.40
C TYR A 167 -5.63 5.93 4.24
N GLY A 168 -6.88 5.77 3.90
CA GLY A 168 -7.48 6.43 2.74
C GLY A 168 -8.97 6.24 2.72
N CYS A 169 -9.54 6.34 1.53
CA CYS A 169 -10.90 5.91 1.28
C CYS A 169 -10.97 4.95 0.09
N GLN A 170 -11.94 4.05 0.12
CA GLN A 170 -12.38 3.30 -1.05
C GLN A 170 -13.57 4.05 -1.67
N TYR A 171 -13.47 4.37 -2.95
CA TYR A 171 -14.59 4.95 -3.69
C TYR A 171 -15.65 3.89 -3.98
N LEU A 172 -16.88 4.16 -3.55
CA LEU A 172 -18.04 3.29 -3.72
C LEU A 172 -19.07 3.99 -4.61
N SER A 173 -19.23 3.50 -5.84
CA SER A 173 -20.23 4.06 -6.77
C SER A 173 -21.67 3.74 -6.33
N GLY A 174 -22.60 4.66 -6.59
CA GLY A 174 -24.04 4.39 -6.44
C GLY A 174 -24.58 4.42 -5.01
N GLN A 175 -23.87 5.05 -4.07
CA GLN A 175 -24.32 5.15 -2.68
C GLN A 175 -25.57 6.04 -2.57
N PRO A 176 -26.66 5.54 -1.95
CA PRO A 176 -27.95 6.23 -1.91
C PRO A 176 -27.92 7.53 -1.12
N ASP A 177 -27.01 7.62 -0.14
CA ASP A 177 -26.91 8.73 0.81
C ASP A 177 -25.84 9.75 0.41
N GLY A 178 -25.16 9.55 -0.73
CA GLY A 178 -24.09 10.43 -1.22
C GLY A 178 -22.71 10.17 -0.61
N ASN A 179 -22.59 9.19 0.28
CA ASN A 179 -21.33 8.81 0.95
C ASN A 179 -20.45 7.95 0.04
N PHE A 180 -19.90 8.53 -1.02
CA PHE A 180 -19.13 7.79 -2.02
C PHE A 180 -17.71 7.39 -1.57
N TYR A 181 -17.24 7.91 -0.43
CA TYR A 181 -15.87 7.67 0.05
C TYR A 181 -15.95 6.99 1.41
N ASN A 182 -15.63 5.70 1.43
CA ASN A 182 -15.62 4.91 2.64
C ASN A 182 -14.20 4.87 3.21
N GLY A 183 -13.98 5.40 4.41
CA GLY A 183 -12.69 5.36 5.09
C GLY A 183 -12.18 3.92 5.27
N VAL A 184 -10.93 3.67 4.90
CA VAL A 184 -10.29 2.35 4.95
C VAL A 184 -8.86 2.42 5.46
N GLU A 185 -8.46 1.35 6.15
CA GLU A 185 -7.08 0.93 6.34
C GLU A 185 -6.77 -0.15 5.30
N TYR A 186 -5.63 -0.06 4.62
CA TYR A 186 -5.27 -0.99 3.56
C TYR A 186 -3.78 -1.32 3.53
N SER A 187 -3.43 -2.43 2.87
CA SER A 187 -2.05 -2.89 2.67
C SER A 187 -1.50 -2.48 1.31
N LEU A 188 -0.18 -2.60 1.12
CA LEU A 188 0.46 -2.45 -0.20
C LEU A 188 0.08 -3.57 -1.19
N ASP A 189 -0.50 -4.67 -0.71
CA ASP A 189 -1.07 -5.72 -1.55
C ASP A 189 -2.51 -5.37 -2.00
N ASN A 190 -2.95 -4.13 -1.76
CA ASN A 190 -4.29 -3.62 -2.05
C ASN A 190 -5.42 -4.33 -1.29
N GLU A 191 -5.09 -4.96 -0.17
CA GLU A 191 -6.08 -5.60 0.71
C GLU A 191 -6.67 -4.57 1.68
N ILE A 192 -8.00 -4.56 1.82
CA ILE A 192 -8.69 -3.77 2.83
C ILE A 192 -8.60 -4.51 4.17
N ILE A 193 -7.85 -3.93 5.12
CA ILE A 193 -7.64 -4.47 6.46
C ILE A 193 -8.85 -4.12 7.35
N TRP A 194 -9.30 -2.86 7.23
CA TRP A 194 -10.43 -2.34 7.98
C TRP A 194 -11.19 -1.31 7.13
N ALA A 195 -12.51 -1.22 7.34
CA ALA A 195 -13.37 -0.25 6.67
C ALA A 195 -14.43 0.31 7.63
N GLU A 196 -14.73 1.59 7.50
CA GLU A 196 -15.80 2.22 8.29
C GLU A 196 -17.20 1.78 7.80
N PRO A 197 -18.27 2.05 8.57
CA PRO A 197 -19.63 1.66 8.19
C PRO A 197 -20.24 2.39 6.98
N SER A 198 -19.54 3.34 6.36
CA SER A 198 -20.02 4.25 5.29
C SER A 198 -21.24 5.12 5.65
N GLU A 199 -21.46 5.42 6.93
CA GLU A 199 -22.62 6.20 7.39
C GLU A 199 -22.48 7.72 7.19
N GLU A 200 -21.26 8.24 7.08
CA GLU A 200 -20.95 9.66 6.92
C GLU A 200 -19.92 9.86 5.79
N PHE A 201 -19.85 11.07 5.23
CA PHE A 201 -18.93 11.40 4.14
C PHE A 201 -17.53 11.75 4.67
N ASN A 202 -16.65 10.75 4.71
CA ASN A 202 -15.29 10.87 5.24
C ASN A 202 -14.27 11.09 4.11
N HIS A 203 -14.03 12.35 3.79
CA HIS A 203 -13.27 12.75 2.60
C HIS A 203 -11.87 13.32 2.90
N HIS A 204 -11.59 13.73 4.14
CA HIS A 204 -10.41 14.55 4.45
C HIS A 204 -9.28 13.79 5.13
N GLU A 205 -9.53 13.28 6.34
CA GLU A 205 -8.52 12.64 7.16
C GLU A 205 -9.12 11.42 7.85
N PHE A 206 -8.40 10.31 7.75
CA PHE A 206 -8.73 9.06 8.41
C PHE A 206 -7.45 8.53 9.06
N ILE A 207 -7.51 8.26 10.37
CA ILE A 207 -6.36 7.76 11.15
C ILE A 207 -6.80 6.71 12.16
N GLU A 208 -5.86 5.84 12.52
CA GLU A 208 -5.96 5.04 13.74
C GLU A 208 -5.40 5.82 14.95
N LEU A 209 -6.12 5.76 16.06
CA LEU A 209 -5.71 6.35 17.35
C LEU A 209 -4.92 5.31 18.17
N PRO A 210 -4.07 5.74 19.13
CA PRO A 210 -3.25 4.83 19.95
C PRO A 210 -4.01 3.79 20.78
N ASN A 211 -5.33 3.88 20.86
CA ASN A 211 -6.20 2.92 21.55
C ASN A 211 -6.88 1.92 20.60
N GLY A 212 -6.52 1.91 19.31
CA GLY A 212 -7.09 1.04 18.28
C GLY A 212 -8.45 1.48 17.76
N ASN A 213 -8.92 2.69 18.11
CA ASN A 213 -10.11 3.28 17.50
C ASN A 213 -9.71 4.12 16.31
N TYR A 214 -10.64 4.29 15.37
CA TYR A 214 -10.45 5.16 14.21
C TYR A 214 -11.06 6.54 14.42
N LEU A 215 -10.40 7.56 13.88
CA LEU A 215 -10.93 8.92 13.76
C LEU A 215 -11.01 9.27 12.28
N GLY A 216 -12.21 9.60 11.83
CA GLY A 216 -12.48 10.23 10.55
C GLY A 216 -12.92 11.67 10.78
N ILE A 217 -12.56 12.56 9.86
CA ILE A 217 -13.05 13.94 9.81
C ILE A 217 -14.07 14.03 8.68
N VAL A 218 -15.32 14.37 9.03
CA VAL A 218 -16.44 14.35 8.07
C VAL A 218 -17.00 15.75 7.82
N GLU A 219 -17.43 16.00 6.58
CA GLU A 219 -18.02 17.27 6.20
C GLU A 219 -19.38 17.48 6.87
N VAL A 220 -19.61 18.69 7.38
CA VAL A 220 -20.87 19.12 7.96
C VAL A 220 -21.30 20.46 7.40
N GLU A 221 -22.57 20.49 7.04
CA GLU A 221 -23.26 21.70 6.60
C GLU A 221 -24.06 22.32 7.74
N GLN A 222 -23.92 23.63 7.93
CA GLN A 222 -24.78 24.39 8.83
C GLN A 222 -25.11 25.76 8.26
N LEU A 223 -26.31 26.27 8.56
CA LEU A 223 -26.64 27.65 8.23
C LEU A 223 -25.88 28.60 9.15
N GLY A 224 -25.14 29.52 8.54
CA GLY A 224 -24.38 30.55 9.25
C GLY A 224 -24.52 31.94 8.63
N PRO A 225 -24.23 33.00 9.38
CA PRO A 225 -24.28 34.37 8.87
C PRO A 225 -23.13 34.64 7.91
N VAL A 226 -23.33 35.50 6.91
CA VAL A 226 -22.22 35.96 6.05
C VAL A 226 -21.43 37.06 6.78
N PRO A 227 -20.11 36.93 6.99
CA PRO A 227 -19.32 37.93 7.73
C PRO A 227 -19.30 39.29 7.03
N ILE A 228 -19.27 40.36 7.83
CA ILE A 228 -19.21 41.74 7.32
C ILE A 228 -17.83 42.01 6.72
N GLY A 229 -17.80 42.54 5.50
CA GLY A 229 -16.59 42.94 4.80
C GLY A 229 -16.88 43.86 3.62
N ASP A 230 -15.86 44.21 2.85
CA ASP A 230 -15.99 45.12 1.70
C ASP A 230 -16.96 44.58 0.63
N TRP A 231 -17.22 43.27 0.63
CA TRP A 231 -18.18 42.58 -0.23
C TRP A 231 -19.65 42.71 0.22
N THR A 232 -19.94 43.16 1.44
CA THR A 232 -21.29 43.13 2.04
C THR A 232 -22.33 43.89 1.21
N ALA A 233 -21.97 45.03 0.63
CA ALA A 233 -22.89 45.81 -0.22
C ALA A 233 -23.25 45.05 -1.52
N THR A 234 -22.30 44.30 -2.08
CA THR A 234 -22.54 43.45 -3.26
C THR A 234 -23.39 42.24 -2.91
N CYS A 235 -23.10 41.57 -1.81
CA CYS A 235 -23.89 40.43 -1.31
C CYS A 235 -25.37 40.81 -1.12
N ASN A 236 -25.65 41.97 -0.50
CA ASN A 236 -27.01 42.46 -0.31
C ASN A 236 -27.76 42.83 -1.60
N LYS A 237 -27.09 42.93 -2.76
CA LYS A 237 -27.79 43.07 -4.05
C LYS A 237 -28.43 41.75 -4.49
N PHE A 238 -27.78 40.62 -4.17
CA PHE A 238 -28.27 39.28 -4.48
C PHE A 238 -29.18 38.72 -3.38
N TYR A 239 -28.87 39.06 -2.12
CA TYR A 239 -29.59 38.59 -0.94
C TYR A 239 -30.01 39.79 -0.07
N PRO A 240 -31.05 40.54 -0.46
CA PRO A 240 -31.40 41.80 0.18
C PRO A 240 -31.70 41.66 1.68
N GLY A 241 -30.88 42.32 2.51
CA GLY A 241 -31.05 42.36 3.96
C GLY A 241 -30.59 41.11 4.70
N LEU A 242 -30.04 40.11 4.00
CA LEU A 242 -29.59 38.86 4.61
C LEU A 242 -28.09 38.86 4.91
N CYS A 243 -27.28 39.65 4.19
CA CYS A 243 -25.83 39.73 4.45
C CYS A 243 -25.54 40.81 5.51
N ASP A 244 -25.89 40.52 6.77
CA ASP A 244 -25.79 41.47 7.89
C ASP A 244 -24.83 41.03 9.01
N GLY A 245 -24.18 39.87 8.86
CA GLY A 245 -23.30 39.29 9.88
C GLY A 245 -24.04 38.61 11.03
N VAL A 246 -25.37 38.49 10.99
CA VAL A 246 -26.19 37.97 12.09
C VAL A 246 -27.15 36.89 11.62
N ILE A 247 -27.83 37.07 10.49
CA ILE A 247 -28.86 36.14 10.00
C ILE A 247 -28.20 34.89 9.40
N PRO A 248 -28.45 33.68 9.95
CA PRO A 248 -27.94 32.45 9.37
C PRO A 248 -28.80 32.04 8.16
N PHE A 249 -28.32 32.36 6.96
CA PHE A 249 -29.00 32.01 5.71
C PHE A 249 -28.08 31.35 4.68
N PHE A 250 -26.76 31.48 4.85
CA PHE A 250 -25.78 30.92 3.95
C PHE A 250 -25.37 29.54 4.46
N ILE A 251 -25.20 28.56 3.55
CA ILE A 251 -24.72 27.23 3.92
C ILE A 251 -23.22 27.33 4.12
N TRP A 252 -22.78 27.10 5.35
CA TRP A 252 -21.38 26.96 5.70
C TRP A 252 -21.02 25.48 5.67
N PHE A 253 -19.88 25.19 5.05
CA PHE A 253 -19.24 23.89 5.05
C PHE A 253 -18.09 23.94 6.05
N GLY A 254 -17.96 22.90 6.85
CA GLY A 254 -16.84 22.70 7.76
C GLY A 254 -16.75 21.22 8.11
N ASP A 255 -15.90 20.91 9.08
CA ASP A 255 -15.59 19.52 9.42
C ASP A 255 -15.89 19.23 10.90
N LYS A 256 -16.33 18.01 11.22
CA LYS A 256 -16.54 17.51 12.60
C LYS A 256 -15.74 16.25 12.90
#